data_AF-A0A0L1IGR6-F1
#
_entry.id   AF-A0A0L1IGR6-F1
#
_cell.length_a   1.000
_cell.length_b   1.000
_cell.length_c   1.000
_cell.angle_alpha   90.00
_cell.angle_beta   90.00
_cell.angle_gamma   90.00
#
_symmetry.space_group_name_H-M   'P 1'
#
loop_
_entity.id
_entity.type
_entity.pdbx_description
1 polymer ?
#
loop_
_entity_poly.entity_id
_entity_poly.type
_entity_poly.pdbx_seq_one_letter_code
_entity_poly.pdbx_strand_id
1 'polypeptide(L)'
;MLKGKIVKLVAGFFDVKCESDKEIYRVRGGGKLRLLDIQPIVGDYVEFEKDKLIHRILGRKNFFLRPKIANVDQAIVVMSLVEPDFSSQLIDKFLIIIENKNVDPVIVLTKKDLTSSSKIDFYKSQGL
;
A
#
# COMPACT_ATOMS: atom_id res chain seq x y z
N MET A 1 22.28 5.62 -14.00
CA MET A 1 20.85 5.28 -13.85
C MET A 1 20.35 5.86 -12.54
N LEU A 2 19.12 6.34 -12.52
CA LEU A 2 18.50 6.89 -11.32
C LEU A 2 17.65 5.83 -10.62
N LYS A 3 17.44 6.02 -9.33
CA LYS A 3 16.55 5.20 -8.52
C LYS A 3 15.32 6.00 -8.13
N GLY A 4 14.18 5.32 -8.03
CA GLY A 4 12.93 5.95 -7.67
C GLY A 4 11.85 4.94 -7.32
N LYS A 5 10.72 5.44 -6.84
CA LYS A 5 9.53 4.64 -6.51
C LYS A 5 8.41 4.96 -7.50
N ILE A 6 7.77 3.95 -8.07
CA ILE A 6 6.58 4.13 -8.90
C ILE A 6 5.45 4.62 -7.99
N VAL A 7 4.95 5.83 -8.23
CA VAL A 7 3.85 6.42 -7.45
C VAL A 7 2.51 6.38 -8.19
N LYS A 8 2.54 6.24 -9.52
CA LYS A 8 1.33 6.16 -10.34
C LYS A 8 1.57 5.36 -11.62
N LEU A 9 0.54 4.61 -12.02
CA LEU A 9 0.50 3.82 -13.24
C LEU A 9 -0.79 4.15 -13.98
N VAL A 10 -0.69 4.77 -15.15
CA VAL A 10 -1.84 5.13 -16.00
C VAL A 10 -1.49 4.93 -17.46
N ALA A 11 -2.37 4.23 -18.20
CA ALA A 11 -2.23 4.00 -19.64
C ALA A 11 -0.84 3.46 -20.08
N GLY A 12 -0.24 2.61 -19.26
CA GLY A 12 1.07 2.00 -19.53
C GLY A 12 2.28 2.93 -19.28
N PHE A 13 2.05 4.13 -18.77
CA PHE A 13 3.07 5.04 -18.27
C PHE A 13 3.22 4.89 -16.76
N PHE A 14 4.47 5.00 -16.30
CA PHE A 14 4.85 4.96 -14.90
C PHE A 14 5.38 6.32 -14.49
N ASP A 15 4.76 6.92 -13.48
CA ASP A 15 5.28 8.14 -12.85
C ASP A 15 6.17 7.70 -11.68
N VAL A 16 7.47 7.97 -11.81
CA VAL A 16 8.50 7.55 -10.87
C VAL A 16 8.97 8.75 -10.06
N LYS A 17 8.76 8.71 -8.75
CA LYS A 17 9.33 9.70 -7.82
C LYS A 17 10.81 9.36 -7.60
N CYS A 18 11.68 10.20 -8.12
CA CYS A 18 13.13 10.03 -8.06
C CYS A 18 13.65 10.20 -6.62
N GLU A 19 14.61 9.37 -6.22
CA GLU A 19 15.15 9.42 -4.86
C GLU A 19 16.08 10.63 -4.64
N SER A 20 16.83 11.05 -5.66
CA SER A 20 17.88 12.06 -5.56
C SER A 20 17.35 13.50 -5.53
N ASP A 21 16.43 13.82 -6.44
CA ASP A 21 15.89 15.18 -6.61
C ASP A 21 14.41 15.29 -6.18
N LYS A 22 13.77 14.18 -5.80
CA LYS A 22 12.36 14.09 -5.39
C LYS A 22 11.33 14.46 -6.47
N GLU A 23 11.80 14.75 -7.68
CA GLU A 23 10.97 15.06 -8.85
C GLU A 23 10.28 13.80 -9.38
N ILE A 24 9.19 14.00 -10.13
CA ILE A 24 8.43 12.92 -10.75
C ILE A 24 8.75 12.87 -12.24
N TYR A 25 9.21 11.71 -12.70
CA TYR A 25 9.49 11.45 -14.10
C TYR A 25 8.49 10.46 -14.68
N ARG A 26 7.86 10.84 -15.79
CA ARG A 26 6.98 9.94 -16.54
C ARG A 26 7.79 9.12 -17.53
N VAL A 27 7.81 7.80 -17.36
CA VAL A 27 8.58 6.87 -18.18
C VAL A 27 7.74 5.67 -18.63
N ARG A 28 8.24 4.89 -19.59
CA ARG A 28 7.64 3.62 -20.01
C ARG A 28 8.41 2.42 -19.44
N GLY A 29 7.76 1.26 -19.35
CA GLY A 29 8.46 0.01 -19.06
C GLY A 29 9.36 -0.39 -20.22
N GLY A 30 10.63 -0.72 -19.96
CA GLY A 30 11.55 -1.21 -20.99
C GLY A 30 11.08 -2.53 -21.59
N GLY A 31 11.33 -2.75 -22.88
CA GLY A 31 10.94 -3.99 -23.58
C GLY A 31 11.49 -5.26 -22.92
N LYS A 32 12.66 -5.18 -22.28
CA LYS A 32 13.26 -6.26 -21.50
C LYS A 32 12.35 -6.74 -20.35
N LEU A 33 11.61 -5.84 -19.70
CA LEU A 33 10.69 -6.21 -18.62
C LEU A 33 9.51 -7.02 -19.15
N ARG A 34 9.02 -6.70 -20.35
CA ARG A 34 7.97 -7.49 -21.02
C ARG A 34 8.47 -8.88 -21.42
N LEU A 35 9.70 -8.96 -21.94
CA LEU A 35 10.32 -10.24 -22.30
C LEU A 35 10.49 -11.18 -21.09
N LEU A 36 10.76 -10.60 -19.91
CA LEU A 36 10.92 -11.34 -18.66
C LEU A 36 9.59 -11.57 -17.92
N ASP A 37 8.46 -11.17 -18.49
CA ASP A 37 7.12 -11.20 -17.88
C ASP A 37 7.06 -10.51 -16.49
N ILE A 38 7.91 -9.49 -16.28
CA ILE A 38 7.93 -8.72 -15.04
C ILE A 38 7.10 -7.46 -15.25
N GLN A 39 5.90 -7.44 -14.66
CA GLN A 39 5.04 -6.27 -14.67
C GLN A 39 5.43 -5.28 -13.55
N PRO A 40 5.88 -4.05 -13.88
CA PRO A 40 6.06 -3.00 -12.87
C PRO A 40 4.69 -2.54 -12.34
N ILE A 41 4.63 -2.23 -11.06
CA ILE A 41 3.42 -1.79 -10.37
C ILE A 41 3.71 -0.62 -9.44
N VAL A 42 2.65 0.04 -8.96
CA VAL A 42 2.78 1.09 -7.95
C VAL A 42 3.47 0.52 -6.70
N GLY A 43 4.38 1.32 -6.14
CA GLY A 43 5.18 0.96 -4.98
C GLY A 43 6.49 0.24 -5.30
N ASP A 44 6.72 -0.23 -6.53
CA ASP A 44 8.02 -0.76 -6.92
C ASP A 44 9.12 0.29 -6.83
N TYR A 45 10.25 -0.11 -6.26
CA TYR A 45 11.50 0.62 -6.43
C TYR A 45 12.14 0.20 -7.74
N VAL A 46 12.61 1.16 -8.53
CA VAL A 46 13.07 0.92 -9.89
C VAL A 46 14.34 1.68 -10.22
N GLU A 47 15.11 1.12 -11.15
CA GLU A 47 16.17 1.82 -11.86
C GLU A 47 15.66 2.29 -13.22
N PHE A 48 15.81 3.58 -13.49
CA PHE A 48 15.28 4.22 -14.70
C PHE A 48 16.23 5.30 -15.23
N GLU A 49 15.98 5.73 -16.46
CA GLU A 49 16.63 6.89 -17.08
C GLU A 49 15.59 7.98 -17.35
N LYS A 50 15.95 9.25 -17.09
CA LYS A 50 15.07 10.41 -17.32
C LYS A 50 14.60 10.39 -18.78
N ASP A 51 13.30 10.62 -18.99
CA ASP A 51 12.65 10.70 -20.31
C ASP A 51 12.77 9.47 -21.22
N LYS A 52 13.18 8.32 -20.68
CA LYS A 52 13.25 7.06 -21.43
C LYS A 52 12.38 5.97 -20.81
N LEU A 53 12.99 5.07 -20.04
CA LEU A 53 12.35 3.83 -19.64
C LEU A 53 12.85 3.30 -18.28
N ILE A 54 12.04 2.42 -17.71
CA ILE A 54 12.41 1.58 -16.58
C ILE A 54 13.26 0.42 -17.08
N HIS A 55 14.45 0.26 -16.52
CA HIS A 55 15.38 -0.81 -16.85
C HIS A 55 15.18 -2.04 -15.97
N ARG A 56 14.97 -1.82 -14.67
CA ARG A 56 14.91 -2.89 -13.68
C ARG A 56 14.00 -2.52 -12.52
N ILE A 57 13.27 -3.52 -12.01
CA ILE A 57 12.56 -3.46 -10.74
C ILE A 57 13.47 -4.06 -9.67
N LEU A 58 13.62 -3.36 -8.55
CA LEU A 58 14.35 -3.84 -7.38
C LEU A 58 13.48 -4.82 -6.58
N GLY A 59 14.07 -5.54 -5.63
CA GLY A 59 13.37 -6.57 -4.85
C GLY A 59 12.12 -6.02 -4.15
N ARG A 60 11.03 -6.81 -4.15
CA ARG A 60 9.81 -6.50 -3.41
C ARG A 60 9.88 -7.12 -2.03
N LYS A 61 9.66 -6.35 -0.97
CA LYS A 61 9.50 -6.92 0.39
C LYS A 61 8.12 -7.55 0.60
N ASN A 62 7.11 -7.03 -0.09
CA ASN A 62 5.75 -7.56 -0.09
C ASN A 62 4.97 -7.07 -1.33
N PHE A 63 3.81 -7.69 -1.57
CA PHE A 63 2.91 -7.35 -2.67
C PHE A 63 1.45 -7.76 -2.34
N PHE A 64 0.52 -6.89 -2.74
CA PHE A 64 -0.92 -7.15 -2.70
C PHE A 64 -1.47 -7.30 -4.11
N LEU A 65 -2.37 -8.28 -4.31
CA LEU A 65 -3.01 -8.50 -5.60
C LEU A 65 -4.11 -7.46 -5.91
N ARG A 66 -4.82 -6.99 -4.88
CA ARG A 66 -5.95 -6.06 -5.00
C ARG A 66 -5.93 -5.04 -3.86
N PRO A 67 -5.66 -3.75 -4.13
CA PRO A 67 -5.10 -3.23 -5.39
C PRO A 67 -3.69 -3.82 -5.65
N LYS A 68 -3.25 -3.81 -6.92
CA LYS A 68 -1.88 -4.23 -7.26
C LYS A 68 -0.86 -3.20 -6.74
N ILE A 69 -0.24 -3.46 -5.60
CA ILE A 69 0.75 -2.58 -4.97
C ILE A 69 1.85 -3.38 -4.27
N ALA A 70 3.09 -2.91 -4.34
CA ALA A 70 4.25 -3.50 -3.66
C ALA A 70 4.89 -2.56 -2.64
N ASN A 71 5.73 -3.13 -1.77
CA ASN A 71 6.54 -2.39 -0.79
C ASN A 71 5.72 -1.44 0.08
N VAL A 72 4.63 -1.98 0.61
CA VAL A 72 3.79 -1.31 1.61
C VAL A 72 4.46 -1.48 2.97
N ASP A 73 4.53 -0.40 3.73
CA ASP A 73 5.09 -0.41 5.08
C ASP A 73 3.99 -0.65 6.13
N GLN A 74 2.89 0.08 6.00
CA GLN A 74 1.83 0.13 6.99
C GLN A 74 0.45 0.03 6.33
N ALA A 75 -0.49 -0.63 7.01
CA ALA A 75 -1.89 -0.70 6.60
C ALA A 75 -2.80 -0.13 7.70
N ILE A 76 -3.62 0.86 7.34
CA ILE A 76 -4.56 1.49 8.27
C ILE A 76 -5.93 0.82 8.09
N VAL A 77 -6.36 0.07 9.11
CA VAL A 77 -7.67 -0.60 9.15
C VAL A 77 -8.66 0.32 9.86
N VAL A 78 -9.54 0.94 9.08
CA VAL A 78 -10.55 1.87 9.60
C VAL A 78 -11.86 1.14 9.80
N MET A 79 -12.37 1.14 11.04
CA MET A 79 -13.66 0.54 11.41
C MET A 79 -14.52 1.57 12.15
N SER A 80 -15.84 1.44 12.04
CA SER A 80 -16.78 2.26 12.82
C SER A 80 -17.14 1.57 14.13
N LEU A 81 -17.36 2.35 15.19
CA LEU A 81 -17.79 1.82 16.50
C LEU A 81 -19.29 1.47 16.55
N VAL A 82 -20.12 2.18 15.78
CA VAL A 82 -21.59 2.15 15.91
C VAL A 82 -22.33 2.09 14.58
N GLU A 83 -21.90 2.82 13.54
CA GLU A 83 -22.60 2.84 12.25
C GLU A 83 -21.64 2.57 11.06
N PRO A 84 -21.50 1.33 10.57
CA PRO A 84 -22.09 0.10 11.10
C PRO A 84 -21.47 -0.29 12.45
N ASP A 85 -22.12 -1.21 13.15
CA ASP A 85 -21.58 -1.76 14.39
C ASP A 85 -20.21 -2.38 14.16
N PHE A 86 -19.33 -2.16 15.14
CA PHE A 86 -18.01 -2.75 15.16
C PHE A 86 -18.07 -4.28 15.10
N SER A 87 -17.19 -4.89 14.31
CA SER A 87 -17.02 -6.35 14.24
C SER A 87 -15.56 -6.71 14.45
N SER A 88 -15.27 -7.38 15.57
CA SER A 88 -13.93 -7.95 15.84
C SER A 88 -13.55 -8.96 14.77
N GLN A 89 -14.49 -9.79 14.32
CA GLN A 89 -14.23 -10.81 13.29
C GLN A 89 -13.77 -10.20 11.96
N LEU A 90 -14.25 -9.00 11.62
CA LEU A 90 -13.82 -8.31 10.41
C LEU A 90 -12.41 -7.75 10.56
N ILE A 91 -12.07 -7.21 11.74
CA ILE A 91 -10.69 -6.78 12.04
C ILE A 91 -9.73 -7.95 11.98
N ASP A 92 -10.04 -9.06 12.63
CA ASP A 92 -9.17 -10.25 12.65
C ASP A 92 -8.87 -10.73 11.22
N LYS A 93 -9.88 -10.75 10.35
CA LYS A 93 -9.69 -11.08 8.92
C LYS A 93 -8.71 -10.13 8.23
N PHE A 94 -8.81 -8.82 8.49
CA PHE A 94 -7.87 -7.86 7.93
C PHE A 94 -6.46 -8.02 8.49
N LEU A 95 -6.33 -8.18 9.82
CA LEU A 95 -5.04 -8.36 10.48
C LEU A 95 -4.30 -9.59 9.95
N ILE A 96 -4.99 -10.73 9.80
CA ILE A 96 -4.40 -11.95 9.23
C ILE A 96 -3.84 -11.69 7.83
N ILE A 97 -4.58 -10.98 6.97
CA ILE A 97 -4.13 -10.68 5.60
C ILE A 97 -2.92 -9.73 5.63
N ILE A 98 -2.96 -8.70 6.47
CA ILE A 98 -1.92 -7.68 6.58
C ILE A 98 -0.62 -8.28 7.12
N GLU A 99 -0.69 -9.01 8.23
CA GLU A 99 0.47 -9.65 8.85
C GLU A 99 1.06 -10.75 7.95
N ASN A 100 0.23 -11.51 7.22
CA ASN A 100 0.71 -12.48 6.23
C ASN A 100 1.55 -11.82 5.11
N LYS A 101 1.41 -10.51 4.91
CA LYS A 101 2.20 -9.72 3.95
C LYS A 101 3.36 -8.98 4.58
N ASN A 102 3.69 -9.20 5.86
CA ASN A 102 4.73 -8.47 6.59
C ASN A 102 4.53 -6.95 6.46
N VAL A 103 3.32 -6.50 6.75
CA VAL A 103 2.92 -5.09 6.78
C VAL A 103 2.44 -4.78 8.19
N ASP A 104 2.80 -3.61 8.72
CA ASP A 104 2.43 -3.23 10.08
C ASP A 104 0.98 -2.71 10.10
N PRO A 105 0.06 -3.34 10.85
CA PRO A 105 -1.31 -2.87 10.95
C PRO A 105 -1.44 -1.69 11.93
N VAL A 106 -2.33 -0.74 11.62
CA VAL A 106 -2.83 0.28 12.56
C VAL A 106 -4.35 0.25 12.54
N ILE A 107 -4.96 -0.03 13.68
CA ILE A 107 -6.41 -0.05 13.83
C ILE A 107 -6.89 1.35 14.20
N VAL A 108 -7.88 1.86 13.46
CA VAL A 108 -8.51 3.15 13.71
C VAL A 108 -10.01 2.96 13.89
N LEU A 109 -10.49 3.19 15.10
CA LEU A 109 -11.91 3.15 15.45
C LEU A 109 -12.52 4.55 15.33
N THR A 110 -13.47 4.69 14.42
CA THR A 110 -14.15 5.94 14.04
C THR A 110 -15.58 5.99 14.57
N LYS A 111 -16.23 7.16 14.42
CA LYS A 111 -17.62 7.41 14.86
C LYS A 111 -17.85 7.27 16.37
N LYS A 112 -16.81 7.59 17.16
CA LYS A 112 -16.88 7.62 18.62
C LYS A 112 -17.90 8.65 19.12
N ASP A 113 -18.09 9.73 18.37
CA ASP A 113 -19.07 10.80 18.63
C ASP A 113 -20.52 10.31 18.62
N LEU A 114 -20.81 9.20 17.93
CA LEU A 114 -22.15 8.62 17.84
C LEU A 114 -22.46 7.58 18.94
N THR A 115 -21.59 7.45 19.95
CA THR A 115 -21.74 6.42 20.98
C THR A 115 -21.52 6.94 22.40
N SER A 116 -22.10 6.25 23.39
CA SER A 116 -21.94 6.56 24.80
C SER A 116 -20.60 6.05 25.35
N SER A 117 -20.15 6.66 26.45
CA SER A 117 -18.93 6.25 27.17
C SER A 117 -18.93 4.75 27.53
N SER A 118 -20.10 4.22 27.91
CA SER A 118 -20.26 2.82 28.30
C SER A 118 -19.90 1.82 27.18
N LYS A 119 -20.27 2.10 25.93
CA LYS A 119 -19.95 1.21 24.79
C LYS A 119 -18.45 1.27 24.45
N ILE A 120 -17.81 2.41 24.69
CA ILE A 120 -16.36 2.59 24.50
C ILE A 120 -15.59 1.80 25.58
N ASP A 121 -16.00 1.92 26.84
CA ASP A 121 -15.36 1.20 27.95
C ASP A 121 -15.54 -0.31 27.81
N PHE A 122 -16.68 -0.76 27.26
CA PHE A 122 -16.88 -2.15 26.87
C PHE A 122 -15.78 -2.62 25.90
N TYR A 123 -15.56 -1.91 24.78
CA TYR A 123 -14.51 -2.33 23.83
C TYR A 123 -13.10 -2.27 24.43
N LYS A 124 -12.81 -1.28 25.29
CA LYS A 124 -11.54 -1.23 26.01
C LYS A 124 -11.30 -2.44 26.90
N SER A 125 -12.34 -2.92 27.57
CA SER A 125 -12.26 -4.13 28.40
C SER A 125 -11.93 -5.38 27.60
N GLN A 126 -12.18 -5.38 26.28
CA GLN A 126 -11.89 -6.49 25.37
C GLN A 126 -10.49 -6.39 24.74
N GLY A 127 -9.67 -5.40 25.13
CA GLY A 127 -8.30 -5.21 24.65
C GLY A 127 -8.14 -4.25 23.47
N LEU A 128 -9.13 -3.38 23.23
CA LEU A 128 -9.09 -2.30 22.23
C LEU A 128 -8.76 -0.91 22.80
#